data_AF-A0A6G2D5A9-F1
#
_entry.id   AF-A0A6G2D5A9-F1
#
_cell.length_a   1.000
_cell.length_b   1.000
_cell.length_c   1.000
_cell.angle_alpha   90.00
_cell.angle_beta   90.00
_cell.angle_gamma   90.00
#
_symmetry.space_group_name_H-M   'P 1'
#
loop_
_entity.id
_entity.type
_entity.pdbx_description
1 polymer ?
#
loop_
_entity_poly.entity_id
_entity_poly.type
_entity_poly.pdbx_seq_one_letter_code
_entity_poly.pdbx_strand_id
1 'polypeptide(L)' 'MSLQSVNAIRFLGVDAINKSNSGHPGIVMGAAPMAYSLFTKHLRITPEQPNWINRDRFILSAGHG' A
#
# COMPACT_ATOMS: atom_id res chain seq x y z
N MET A 1 -15.46 -3.26 0.25
CA MET A 1 -14.01 -3.46 0.03
C MET A 1 -13.90 -4.04 -1.37
N SER A 2 -13.19 -3.41 -2.30
CA SER A 2 -13.06 -3.95 -3.66
C SER A 2 -12.04 -5.08 -3.67
N LEU A 3 -12.50 -6.32 -3.90
CA LEU A 3 -11.60 -7.48 -3.97
C LEU A 3 -10.61 -7.35 -5.13
N GLN A 4 -11.03 -6.78 -6.25
CA GLN A 4 -10.16 -6.51 -7.40
C GLN A 4 -9.04 -5.53 -7.03
N SER A 5 -9.34 -4.45 -6.31
CA SER A 5 -8.32 -3.48 -5.88
C SER A 5 -7.36 -4.05 -4.84
N VAL A 6 -7.86 -4.87 -3.91
CA VAL A 6 -7.01 -5.59 -2.94
C VAL A 6 -6.06 -6.55 -3.67
N ASN A 7 -6.57 -7.30 -4.64
CA ASN A 7 -5.75 -8.19 -5.44
C ASN A 7 -4.78 -7.42 -6.34
N ALA A 8 -5.15 -6.24 -6.84
CA ALA A 8 -4.23 -5.38 -7.58
C ALA A 8 -3.02 -4.99 -6.72
N ILE A 9 -3.21 -4.59 -5.45
CA ILE A 9 -2.10 -4.30 -4.53
C ILE A 9 -1.18 -5.53 -4.37
N ARG A 10 -1.78 -6.72 -4.18
CA ARG A 10 -1.04 -7.98 -4.05
C ARG A 10 -0.18 -8.29 -5.26
N PHE A 11 -0.79 -8.33 -6.44
CA PHE A 11 -0.11 -8.75 -7.66
C PHE A 11 0.89 -7.71 -8.14
N LEU A 12 0.61 -6.40 -8.01
CA LEU A 12 1.59 -5.36 -8.32
C LEU A 12 2.85 -5.49 -7.46
N GLY A 13 2.70 -5.75 -6.15
CA GLY A 13 3.86 -5.94 -5.28
C GLY A 13 4.62 -7.25 -5.54
N VAL A 14 3.91 -8.36 -5.78
CA VAL A 14 4.54 -9.64 -6.17
C VAL A 14 5.28 -9.52 -7.51
N ASP A 15 4.69 -8.87 -8.50
CA ASP A 15 5.31 -8.65 -9.81
C ASP A 15 6.56 -7.78 -9.69
N ALA A 16 6.53 -6.73 -8.85
CA ALA A 16 7.69 -5.90 -8.58
C ALA A 16 8.85 -6.72 -7.96
N ILE A 17 8.55 -7.54 -6.96
CA ILE A 17 9.52 -8.41 -6.27
C ILE A 17 10.11 -9.46 -7.23
N ASN A 18 9.27 -10.09 -8.04
CA ASN A 18 9.72 -11.06 -9.04
C ASN A 18 10.64 -10.40 -10.08
N LYS A 19 10.27 -9.21 -10.55
CA LYS A 19 11.08 -8.45 -11.51
C LYS A 19 12.43 -8.02 -10.94
N SER A 20 12.51 -7.70 -9.65
CA SER A 20 13.78 -7.40 -8.97
C SER A 20 14.55 -8.64 -8.51
N ASN A 21 13.95 -9.84 -8.61
CA ASN A 21 14.48 -11.09 -8.07
C ASN A 21 14.88 -10.99 -6.57
N SER A 22 14.21 -10.11 -5.82
CA SER A 22 14.54 -9.76 -4.43
C SER A 22 13.41 -8.96 -3.78
N GLY A 23 13.05 -9.27 -2.53
CA GLY A 23 12.04 -8.54 -1.74
C GLY A 23 11.27 -9.42 -0.75
N HIS A 24 10.25 -8.86 -0.08
CA HIS A 24 9.48 -9.54 0.97
C HIS A 24 7.98 -9.68 0.60
N PRO A 25 7.58 -10.74 -0.11
CA PRO A 25 6.21 -10.85 -0.64
C PRO A 25 5.15 -11.10 0.44
N GLY A 26 5.52 -11.68 1.59
CA GLY A 26 4.56 -12.06 2.64
C GLY A 26 3.77 -10.88 3.20
N ILE A 27 4.47 -9.78 3.53
CA ILE A 27 3.84 -8.59 4.10
C ILE A 27 2.96 -7.85 3.07
N VAL A 28 3.37 -7.76 1.81
CA VAL A 28 2.54 -7.22 0.72
C VAL A 28 1.22 -7.98 0.62
N MET A 29 1.29 -9.31 0.62
CA MET A 29 0.12 -10.18 0.46
C MET A 29 -0.85 -10.09 1.64
N GLY A 30 -0.31 -10.09 2.86
CA GLY A 30 -1.07 -10.08 4.11
C GLY A 30 -1.67 -8.70 4.43
N ALA A 31 -0.93 -7.62 4.20
CA ALA A 31 -1.35 -6.27 4.54
C ALA A 31 -2.26 -5.61 3.48
N ALA A 32 -2.34 -6.14 2.25
CA ALA A 32 -3.13 -5.53 1.17
C ALA A 32 -4.57 -5.11 1.55
N PRO A 33 -5.38 -5.93 2.28
CA PRO A 33 -6.72 -5.50 2.69
C PRO A 33 -6.71 -4.31 3.66
N MET A 34 -5.74 -4.27 4.58
CA MET A 34 -5.61 -3.18 5.56
C MET A 34 -5.13 -1.90 4.88
N ALA A 35 -4.14 -2.01 3.99
CA ALA A 35 -3.63 -0.89 3.21
C ALA A 35 -4.74 -0.29 2.34
N TYR A 36 -5.51 -1.14 1.64
CA TYR A 36 -6.65 -0.67 0.86
C TYR A 36 -7.64 0.11 1.72
N SER A 37 -8.06 -0.45 2.85
CA SER A 37 -9.05 0.21 3.72
C SER A 37 -8.51 1.53 4.27
N LEU A 38 -7.26 1.55 4.73
CA LEU A 38 -6.61 2.74 5.27
C LEU A 38 -6.56 3.88 4.22
N PHE A 39 -6.00 3.60 3.04
CA PHE A 39 -5.77 4.62 2.02
C PHE A 39 -7.04 5.07 1.27
N THR A 40 -8.06 4.21 1.16
CA THR A 40 -9.27 4.56 0.40
C THR A 40 -10.43 5.06 1.26
N LYS A 41 -10.39 4.85 2.58
CA LYS A 41 -11.52 5.18 3.46
C LYS A 41 -11.18 6.03 4.67
N HIS A 42 -9.94 5.97 5.15
CA HIS A 42 -9.59 6.55 6.45
C HIS A 42 -8.62 7.71 6.33
N LEU A 43 -7.62 7.64 5.46
CA LEU A 43 -6.63 8.71 5.30
C LEU A 43 -7.23 9.93 4.59
N ARG A 44 -7.04 11.08 5.21
CA ARG A 44 -7.27 12.39 4.61
C ARG A 44 -6.00 12.87 3.94
N ILE A 45 -5.84 12.48 2.67
CA ILE A 45 -4.70 12.81 1.82
C ILE A 45 -5.17 13.24 0.44
N THR A 46 -4.34 13.98 -0.28
CA THR A 46 -4.55 14.38 -1.68
C THR A 46 -3.26 14.08 -2.44
N PRO A 47 -3.24 13.09 -3.34
CA PRO A 47 -2.04 12.72 -4.11
C PRO A 47 -1.41 13.89 -4.88
N GLU A 48 -2.24 14.84 -5.34
CA GLU A 48 -1.82 16.03 -6.08
C GLU A 48 -1.18 17.10 -5.17
N GLN A 49 -1.39 17.02 -3.85
CA GLN A 49 -0.88 17.96 -2.85
C GLN A 49 -0.17 17.24 -1.70
N PRO A 50 0.93 16.51 -1.96
CA PRO A 50 1.62 15.72 -0.94
C PRO A 50 2.22 16.56 0.19
N ASN A 51 2.43 17.86 -0.04
CA ASN A 51 2.95 18.80 0.96
C ASN A 51 1.86 19.54 1.74
N TRP A 52 0.57 19.21 1.55
CA TRP A 52 -0.51 19.77 2.36
C TRP A 52 -0.23 19.54 3.84
N ILE A 53 -0.16 20.64 4.59
CA ILE A 53 0.36 20.66 5.97
C ILE A 53 -0.52 19.86 6.94
N ASN A 54 -1.84 19.81 6.69
CA ASN A 54 -2.82 19.18 7.58
C ASN A 54 -3.35 17.83 7.05
N ARG A 55 -2.58 17.16 6.17
CA ARG A 55 -2.88 15.81 5.72
C ARG A 55 -2.60 14.79 6.83
N ASP A 56 -3.29 13.66 6.80
CA ASP A 56 -2.91 12.51 7.63
C ASP A 56 -1.55 11.94 7.19
N ARG A 57 -0.77 11.43 8.13
CA ARG A 57 0.58 10.91 7.87
C ARG A 57 0.62 9.40 8.06
N PHE A 58 0.94 8.68 6.98
CA PHE A 58 1.21 7.25 7.04
C PHE A 58 2.70 6.99 7.22
N ILE A 59 3.05 6.08 8.13
CA ILE A 59 4.42 5.62 8.37
C ILE A 59 4.42 4.10 8.32
N LEU A 60 5.15 3.52 7.37
CA LEU A 60 5.36 2.08 7.31
C LEU A 60 6.56 1.70 8.19
N SER A 61 6.29 1.39 9.46
CA SER A 61 7.37 0.99 10.39
C SER A 61 8.03 -0.33 9.98
N ALA A 62 7.27 -1.28 9.43
CA ALA A 62 7.78 -2.51 8.86
C ALA A 62 8.28 -2.25 7.42
N GLY A 63 9.32 -1.43 7.28
CA GLY A 63 9.80 -0.91 6.00
C GLY A 63 10.39 -1.95 5.03
N HIS A 64 10.40 -3.23 5.40
CA HIS A 64 10.78 -4.32 4.50
C HIS A 64 9.66 -4.71 3.53
N GLY A 65 8.42 -4.22 3.75
CA GLY A 65 7.24 -4.56 2.96
C GLY A 65 6.86 -3.62 1.85
#